data_AF-A0A833DC24-F1
#
_entry.id   AF-A0A833DC24-F1
#
_cell.length_a   1.000
_cell.length_b   1.000
_cell.length_c   1.000
_cell.angle_alpha   90.00
_cell.angle_beta   90.00
_cell.angle_gamma   90.00
#
_symmetry.space_group_name_H-M   'P 1'
#
loop_
_entity.id
_entity.type
_entity.pdbx_description
1 polymer ?
#
loop_
_entity_poly.entity_id
_entity_poly.type
_entity_poly.pdbx_seq_one_letter_code
_entity_poly.pdbx_strand_id
1 'polypeptide(L)'
;SLGNEMKYDTTEFTVKAGSKVKLTMKNNASLDFMGEMLHNVVILLDESQASNVVKYAEMNGGTPLASNAILAMTVLADKQEEASVEFTAPKKPGKYLYICTYIAHGATMRGYMIVE
;
A
#
# COMPACT_ATOMS: atom_id res chain seq x y z
N SER A 1 6.03 -8.96 2.74
CA SER A 1 6.68 -8.23 1.63
C SER A 1 8.02 -8.88 1.30
N LEU A 2 8.60 -8.58 0.13
CA LEU A 2 10.04 -8.73 -0.12
C LEU A 2 10.73 -7.41 0.24
N GLY A 3 10.74 -7.07 1.55
CA GLY A 3 10.96 -5.69 2.03
C GLY A 3 12.26 -5.06 1.55
N ASN A 4 13.39 -5.77 1.65
CA ASN A 4 14.70 -5.29 1.18
C ASN A 4 14.72 -4.94 -0.32
N GLU A 5 13.85 -5.55 -1.12
CA GLU A 5 13.78 -5.34 -2.57
C GLU A 5 12.78 -4.24 -2.96
N MET A 6 12.12 -3.59 -1.99
CA MET A 6 11.03 -2.66 -2.23
C MET A 6 9.96 -3.27 -3.14
N LYS A 7 9.50 -4.48 -2.78
CA LYS A 7 8.47 -5.23 -3.50
C LYS A 7 7.48 -5.86 -2.54
N TYR A 8 6.24 -6.01 -3.01
CA TYR A 8 5.30 -6.91 -2.38
C TYR A 8 5.55 -8.34 -2.89
N ASP A 9 5.44 -9.31 -2.00
CA ASP A 9 5.42 -10.75 -2.31
C ASP A 9 4.08 -11.15 -2.94
N THR A 10 2.99 -10.53 -2.47
CA THR A 10 1.66 -10.59 -3.08
C THR A 10 1.52 -9.43 -4.05
N THR A 11 1.37 -9.71 -5.35
CA THR A 11 1.16 -8.68 -6.39
C THR A 11 -0.30 -8.55 -6.81
N GLU A 12 -1.13 -9.56 -6.54
CA GLU A 12 -2.58 -9.51 -6.75
C GLU A 12 -3.29 -10.30 -5.64
N PHE A 13 -4.44 -9.81 -5.19
CA PHE A 13 -5.35 -10.55 -4.32
C PHE A 13 -6.80 -10.19 -4.61
N THR A 14 -7.73 -11.11 -4.34
CA THR A 14 -9.14 -10.95 -4.69
C THR A 14 -10.01 -10.83 -3.45
N VAL A 15 -10.98 -9.92 -3.49
CA VAL A 15 -11.99 -9.71 -2.44
C VAL A 15 -13.38 -9.61 -3.05
N LYS A 16 -14.40 -9.99 -2.28
CA LYS A 16 -15.79 -9.87 -2.73
C LYS A 16 -16.25 -8.41 -2.67
N ALA A 17 -17.03 -7.97 -3.66
CA ALA A 17 -17.65 -6.66 -3.68
C ALA A 17 -18.45 -6.38 -2.39
N GLY A 18 -18.20 -5.22 -1.77
CA GLY A 18 -18.87 -4.80 -0.54
C GLY A 18 -18.51 -5.60 0.72
N SER A 19 -17.53 -6.52 0.65
CA SER A 19 -17.09 -7.28 1.82
C SER A 19 -16.24 -6.43 2.78
N LYS A 20 -16.25 -6.78 4.07
CA LYS A 20 -15.28 -6.23 5.03
C LYS A 20 -13.94 -6.92 4.82
N VAL A 21 -12.88 -6.13 4.71
CA VAL A 21 -11.51 -6.60 4.48
C VAL A 21 -10.63 -6.08 5.60
N LYS A 22 -9.82 -6.96 6.18
CA LYS A 22 -8.66 -6.59 7.00
C LYS A 22 -7.41 -6.88 6.20
N LEU A 23 -6.67 -5.83 5.86
CA LEU A 23 -5.38 -5.95 5.19
C LEU A 23 -4.27 -5.76 6.23
N THR A 24 -3.28 -6.65 6.20
CA THR A 24 -2.08 -6.57 7.04
C THR A 24 -0.85 -6.53 6.14
N MET A 25 -0.07 -5.46 6.26
CA MET A 25 1.25 -5.33 5.65
C MET A 25 2.28 -5.83 6.67
N LYS A 26 3.03 -6.86 6.29
CA LYS A 26 4.19 -7.35 7.04
C LYS A 26 5.47 -6.89 6.36
N ASN A 27 6.27 -6.10 7.06
CA ASN A 27 7.54 -5.62 6.55
C ASN A 27 8.64 -6.64 6.87
N ASN A 28 8.95 -7.51 5.91
CA ASN A 28 9.99 -8.54 6.08
C ASN A 28 11.40 -8.02 5.75
N ALA A 29 11.64 -6.70 5.73
CA ALA A 29 12.97 -6.15 5.54
C ALA A 29 13.90 -6.56 6.70
N SER A 30 15.14 -6.95 6.38
CA SER A 30 16.14 -7.37 7.37
C SER A 30 16.54 -6.21 8.26
N LEU A 31 16.73 -6.50 9.56
CA LEU A 31 17.33 -5.56 10.52
C LEU A 31 18.77 -5.17 10.14
N ASP A 32 19.44 -5.98 9.32
CA ASP A 32 20.79 -5.68 8.81
C ASP A 32 20.79 -4.61 7.72
N PHE A 33 19.63 -4.19 7.21
CA PHE A 33 19.56 -3.11 6.23
C PHE A 33 20.00 -1.79 6.88
N MET A 34 21.05 -1.19 6.35
CA MET A 34 21.62 0.06 6.84
C MET A 34 20.77 1.26 6.37
N GLY A 35 19.69 1.52 7.09
CA GLY A 35 18.81 2.66 6.84
C GLY A 35 17.37 2.45 7.32
N GLU A 36 16.56 3.48 7.12
CA GLU A 36 15.12 3.35 7.19
C GLU A 36 14.63 2.54 5.98
N MET A 37 13.78 1.55 6.26
CA MET A 37 13.16 0.73 5.24
C MET A 37 11.69 0.55 5.61
N LEU A 38 10.98 1.67 5.59
CA LEU A 38 9.59 1.75 5.99
C LEU A 38 8.67 1.37 4.84
N HIS A 39 7.59 0.67 5.14
CA HIS A 39 6.62 0.26 4.13
C HIS A 39 5.20 0.50 4.61
N ASN A 40 4.31 0.76 3.66
CA ASN A 40 2.87 0.80 3.87
C ASN A 40 2.17 0.14 2.70
N VAL A 41 0.84 0.06 2.75
CA VAL A 41 -0.02 -0.26 1.62
C VAL A 41 -1.06 0.83 1.51
N VAL A 42 -1.18 1.46 0.34
CA VAL A 42 -2.17 2.48 0.03
C VAL A 42 -2.98 2.01 -1.16
N ILE A 43 -4.27 1.76 -0.97
CA ILE A 43 -5.18 1.29 -2.02
C ILE A 43 -5.90 2.50 -2.62
N LEU A 44 -5.87 2.63 -3.94
CA LEU A 44 -6.44 3.76 -4.67
C LEU A 44 -7.83 3.43 -5.21
N LEU A 45 -8.74 4.39 -5.09
CA LEU A 45 -10.03 4.44 -5.80
C LEU A 45 -9.88 4.97 -7.23
N ASP A 46 -8.87 5.81 -7.46
CA ASP A 46 -8.57 6.40 -8.77
C ASP A 46 -7.06 6.24 -9.07
N GLU A 47 -6.75 5.28 -9.91
CA GLU A 47 -5.36 4.98 -10.32
C GLU A 47 -4.70 6.14 -11.07
N SER A 48 -5.47 7.01 -11.73
CA SER A 48 -4.90 8.20 -12.41
C SER A 48 -4.25 9.18 -11.44
N GLN A 49 -4.60 9.12 -10.14
CA GLN A 49 -4.02 9.96 -9.10
C GLN A 49 -2.78 9.35 -8.44
N ALA A 50 -2.35 8.15 -8.83
CA ALA A 50 -1.23 7.46 -8.19
C ALA A 50 0.04 8.32 -8.10
N SER A 51 0.42 8.98 -9.20
CA SER A 51 1.59 9.86 -9.23
C SER A 51 1.48 11.04 -8.25
N ASN A 52 0.30 11.63 -8.12
CA ASN A 52 0.07 12.74 -7.18
C ASN A 52 0.11 12.24 -5.73
N VAL A 53 -0.58 11.12 -5.45
CA VAL A 53 -0.61 10.52 -4.10
C VAL A 53 0.80 10.18 -3.63
N VAL A 54 1.61 9.52 -4.46
CA VAL A 54 3.01 9.19 -4.14
C VAL A 54 3.80 10.48 -3.91
N LYS A 55 3.77 11.43 -4.85
CA LYS A 55 4.53 12.68 -4.75
C LYS A 55 4.25 13.44 -3.44
N TYR A 56 2.98 13.60 -3.07
CA TYR A 56 2.63 14.31 -1.83
C TYR A 56 2.98 13.50 -0.58
N ALA A 57 2.87 12.18 -0.63
CA ALA A 57 3.30 11.32 0.47
C ALA A 57 4.81 11.43 0.70
N GLU A 58 5.63 11.42 -0.35
CA GLU A 58 7.09 11.57 -0.24
C GLU A 58 7.49 12.91 0.42
N MET A 59 6.76 13.99 0.11
CA MET A 59 6.93 15.28 0.78
C MET A 59 6.49 15.27 2.25
N ASN A 60 5.76 14.24 2.68
CA ASN A 60 5.23 14.04 4.02
C ASN A 60 5.79 12.76 4.67
N GLY A 61 7.08 12.47 4.45
CA GLY A 61 7.77 11.34 5.08
C GLY A 61 7.27 9.95 4.66
N GLY A 62 6.65 9.85 3.48
CA GLY A 62 6.06 8.62 2.94
C GLY A 62 4.61 8.38 3.34
N THR A 63 4.01 9.25 4.17
CA THR A 63 2.61 9.11 4.61
C THR A 63 1.67 9.87 3.68
N PRO A 64 0.68 9.23 3.05
CA PRO A 64 -0.27 9.90 2.18
C PRO A 64 -1.09 10.95 2.91
N LEU A 65 -1.37 12.06 2.24
CA LEU A 65 -2.41 12.99 2.66
C LEU A 65 -3.78 12.38 2.37
N ALA A 66 -4.75 12.62 3.26
CA ALA A 66 -6.13 12.18 3.03
C ALA A 66 -6.67 12.78 1.72
N SER A 67 -7.25 11.93 0.88
CA SER A 67 -7.76 12.28 -0.43
C SER A 67 -8.88 11.33 -0.83
N ASN A 68 -9.84 11.83 -1.61
CA ASN A 68 -10.92 11.02 -2.20
C ASN A 68 -10.40 9.97 -3.20
N ALA A 69 -9.12 10.03 -3.58
CA ALA A 69 -8.47 9.03 -4.41
C ALA A 69 -8.03 7.78 -3.63
N ILE A 70 -8.04 7.79 -2.29
CA ILE A 70 -7.56 6.70 -1.45
C ILE A 70 -8.75 5.96 -0.82
N LEU A 71 -8.78 4.64 -0.97
CA LEU A 71 -9.75 3.76 -0.32
C LEU A 71 -9.36 3.48 1.12
N ALA A 72 -8.12 3.04 1.32
CA ALA A 72 -7.59 2.59 2.60
C ALA A 72 -6.07 2.70 2.59
N MET A 73 -5.49 2.89 3.76
CA MET A 73 -4.04 2.88 3.94
C MET A 73 -3.65 2.29 5.29
N THR A 74 -2.54 1.56 5.33
CA THR A 74 -1.86 1.27 6.59
C THR A 74 -0.99 2.46 7.01
N VAL A 75 -0.62 2.52 8.28
CA VAL A 75 0.56 3.31 8.69
C VAL A 75 1.84 2.72 8.07
N LEU A 76 2.93 3.48 8.12
CA LEU A 76 4.27 2.96 7.83
C LEU A 76 4.68 2.00 8.94
N ALA A 77 5.11 0.79 8.59
CA ALA A 77 5.73 -0.15 9.52
C ALA A 77 7.23 -0.24 9.23
N ASP A 78 8.05 -0.26 10.29
CA ASP A 78 9.49 -0.45 10.16
C ASP A 78 9.85 -1.93 9.94
N LYS A 79 11.13 -2.20 9.76
CA LYS A 79 11.72 -3.53 9.59
C LYS A 79 11.18 -4.47 10.65
N GLN A 80 10.66 -5.62 10.22
CA GLN A 80 10.06 -6.66 11.05
C GLN A 80 8.75 -6.29 11.76
N GLU A 81 8.20 -5.09 11.51
CA GLU A 81 6.89 -4.70 12.04
C GLU A 81 5.74 -5.03 11.09
N GLU A 82 4.51 -4.98 11.63
CA GLU A 82 3.27 -5.17 10.90
C GLU A 82 2.33 -3.98 11.11
N ALA A 83 1.63 -3.57 10.05
CA ALA A 83 0.57 -2.58 10.12
C ALA A 83 -0.70 -3.11 9.47
N SER A 84 -1.86 -2.83 10.06
CA SER A 84 -3.15 -3.29 9.54
C SER A 84 -4.15 -2.16 9.35
N VAL A 85 -5.05 -2.34 8.38
CA VAL A 85 -6.20 -1.45 8.14
C VAL A 85 -7.43 -2.30 7.83
N GLU A 86 -8.58 -1.87 8.36
CA GLU A 86 -9.88 -2.44 8.05
C GLU A 86 -10.69 -1.48 7.17
N PHE A 87 -11.30 -2.00 6.12
CA PHE A 87 -12.12 -1.23 5.19
C PHE A 87 -13.21 -2.09 4.57
N THR A 88 -14.16 -1.43 3.90
CA THR A 88 -15.17 -2.13 3.08
C THR A 88 -14.73 -2.06 1.62
N ALA A 89 -14.63 -3.21 0.96
CA ALA A 89 -14.28 -3.28 -0.45
C ALA A 89 -15.33 -2.51 -1.30
N PRO A 90 -14.91 -1.84 -2.38
CA PRO A 90 -15.83 -1.18 -3.30
C PRO A 90 -16.92 -2.14 -3.79
N LYS A 91 -18.09 -1.60 -4.12
CA LYS A 91 -19.16 -2.38 -4.77
C LYS A 91 -18.93 -2.57 -6.26
N LYS A 92 -18.12 -1.69 -6.87
CA LYS A 92 -17.80 -1.73 -8.30
C LYS A 92 -16.70 -2.78 -8.52
N PRO A 93 -16.96 -3.85 -9.30
CA PRO A 93 -15.92 -4.80 -9.66
C PRO A 93 -14.80 -4.12 -10.46
N GLY A 94 -13.58 -4.65 -10.35
CA GLY A 94 -12.43 -4.13 -11.08
C GLY A 94 -11.11 -4.27 -10.33
N LYS A 95 -10.05 -3.74 -10.95
CA LYS A 95 -8.72 -3.68 -10.36
C LYS A 95 -8.53 -2.34 -9.64
N TYR A 96 -8.01 -2.40 -8.43
CA TYR A 96 -7.67 -1.24 -7.61
C TYR A 96 -6.18 -1.32 -7.29
N LEU A 97 -5.41 -0.35 -7.80
CA LEU A 97 -3.97 -0.28 -7.55
C LEU A 97 -3.73 -0.12 -6.05
N TYR A 98 -2.83 -0.92 -5.49
CA TYR A 98 -2.20 -0.63 -4.21
C TYR A 98 -0.70 -0.42 -4.40
N ILE A 99 -0.16 0.53 -3.63
CA ILE A 99 1.20 1.04 -3.79
C ILE A 99 1.79 1.38 -2.44
N CYS A 100 3.11 1.18 -2.29
CA CYS A 100 3.85 1.76 -1.19
C CYS A 100 4.21 3.20 -1.53
N THR A 101 3.95 4.11 -0.61
CA THR A 101 4.21 5.54 -0.80
C THR A 101 5.44 6.04 -0.06
N TYR A 102 6.21 5.15 0.57
CA TYR A 102 7.51 5.53 1.12
C TYR A 102 8.49 5.88 -0.01
N ILE A 103 9.45 6.76 0.31
CA ILE A 103 10.24 7.53 -0.64
C ILE A 103 10.92 6.62 -1.67
N ALA A 104 10.62 6.84 -2.95
CA ALA A 104 11.10 6.08 -4.11
C ALA A 104 10.66 4.60 -4.22
N HIS A 105 9.80 4.08 -3.32
CA HIS A 105 9.41 2.66 -3.35
C HIS A 105 8.30 2.35 -4.36
N GLY A 106 7.39 3.30 -4.61
CA GLY A 106 6.16 3.05 -5.37
C GLY A 106 6.36 2.59 -6.82
N ALA A 107 7.56 2.81 -7.39
CA ALA A 107 7.90 2.33 -8.72
C ALA A 107 7.96 0.80 -8.81
N THR A 108 8.36 0.10 -7.76
CA THR A 108 8.47 -1.38 -7.76
C THR A 108 7.52 -2.03 -6.76
N MET A 109 7.14 -1.30 -5.71
CA MET A 109 6.31 -1.81 -4.62
C MET A 109 4.84 -1.50 -4.87
N ARG A 110 4.23 -2.26 -5.78
CA ARG A 110 2.83 -2.10 -6.20
C ARG A 110 2.18 -3.40 -6.63
N GLY A 111 0.86 -3.45 -6.60
CA GLY A 111 0.05 -4.59 -7.02
C GLY A 111 -1.43 -4.21 -7.16
N TYR A 112 -2.31 -5.18 -7.37
CA TYR A 112 -3.74 -4.93 -7.53
C TYR A 112 -4.62 -5.72 -6.56
N MET A 113 -5.54 -5.02 -5.92
CA MET A 113 -6.71 -5.64 -5.30
C MET A 113 -7.76 -5.82 -6.39
N ILE A 114 -8.22 -7.05 -6.59
CA ILE A 114 -9.31 -7.39 -7.51
C ILE A 114 -10.60 -7.46 -6.70
N VAL A 115 -11.61 -6.73 -7.14
CA VAL A 115 -12.96 -6.80 -6.59
C VAL A 115 -13.84 -7.55 -7.57
N GLU A 116 -14.48 -8.62 -7.09
CA GLU A 116 -15.44 -9.44 -7.84
C GLU A 116 -16.78 -9.62 -7.12
#